data_AF-A5ZS97-F1
#
_entry.id   AF-A5ZS97-F1
#
_cell.length_a   1.000
_cell.length_b   1.000
_cell.length_c   1.000
_cell.angle_alpha   90.00
_cell.angle_beta   90.00
_cell.angle_gamma   90.00
#
_symmetry.space_group_name_H-M   'P 1'
#
loop_
_entity.id
_entity.type
_entity.pdbx_description
1 polymer ?
#
loop_
_entity_poly.entity_id
_entity_poly.type
_entity_poly.pdbx_seq_one_letter_code
_entity_poly.pdbx_strand_id
1 'polypeptide(L)' 'MKAQGDITVDFEWREGRIHRVRLCSSREQKVTLECNGISKTVFLKPDGTENMIFD' A
#
# COMPACT_ATOMS: atom_id res chain seq x y z
N MET A 1 -0.19 11.35 5.84
CA MET A 1 -0.74 10.33 4.93
C MET A 1 -1.74 11.00 3.99
N LYS A 2 -1.72 10.64 2.70
CA LYS A 2 -2.77 10.99 1.74
C LYS A 2 -3.14 9.72 1.00
N ALA A 3 -4.43 9.38 1.00
CA ALA A 3 -4.97 8.23 0.30
C ALA A 3 -6.13 8.71 -0.57
N GLN A 4 -6.22 8.21 -1.80
CA GLN A 4 -7.29 8.53 -2.73
C GLN A 4 -7.94 7.24 -3.19
N GLY A 5 -9.27 7.27 -3.23
CA GLY A 5 -10.07 6.08 -3.42
C GLY A 5 -10.34 5.36 -2.10
N ASP A 6 -11.37 4.55 -2.11
CA ASP A 6 -11.85 3.76 -0.97
C ASP A 6 -10.87 2.59 -0.68
N ILE A 7 -9.68 2.94 -0.18
CA ILE A 7 -8.60 2.00 0.14
C ILE A 7 -8.30 2.00 1.64
N THR A 8 -8.04 0.82 2.16
CA THR A 8 -7.47 0.67 3.50
C THR A 8 -5.98 0.35 3.36
N VAL A 9 -5.18 1.00 4.20
CA VAL A 9 -3.73 0.87 4.19
C VAL A 9 -3.24 0.58 5.60
N ASP A 10 -2.54 -0.54 5.76
CA ASP A 10 -1.86 -0.92 7.01
C ASP A 10 -0.34 -0.81 6.81
N PHE A 11 0.35 -0.29 7.81
CA PHE A 11 1.79 -0.01 7.78
C PHE A 11 2.49 -0.75 8.91
N GLU A 12 3.47 -1.55 8.53
CA GLU A 12 4.42 -2.17 9.45
C GLU A 12 5.73 -1.38 9.41
N TRP A 13 6.22 -0.99 10.59
CA TRP A 13 7.44 -0.21 10.74
C TRP A 13 8.55 -1.07 11.32
N ARG A 14 9.78 -0.87 10.85
CA ARG A 14 11.01 -1.46 11.41
C ARG A 14 12.09 -0.38 11.41
N GLU A 15 12.76 -0.21 12.55
CA GLU A 15 13.88 0.74 12.70
C GLU A 15 13.56 2.18 12.23
N GLY A 16 12.33 2.64 12.49
CA GLY A 16 11.88 4.00 12.13
C GLY A 16 11.56 4.21 10.65
N ARG A 17 11.55 3.14 9.84
CA ARG A 17 11.15 3.15 8.42
C ARG A 17 9.96 2.23 8.18
N ILE A 18 9.22 2.50 7.11
CA ILE A 18 8.15 1.61 6.66
C ILE A 18 8.79 0.34 6.11
N HIS A 19 8.57 -0.79 6.76
CA HIS A 19 9.03 -2.10 6.32
C HIS A 19 8.04 -2.71 5.34
N ARG A 20 6.75 -2.65 5.66
CA ARG A 20 5.69 -3.29 4.86
C ARG A 20 4.45 -2.41 4.81
N VAL A 21 3.79 -2.44 3.66
CA VAL A 21 2.48 -1.85 3.45
C VAL A 21 1.52 -2.95 3.00
N ARG A 22 0.34 -3.01 3.62
CA ARG A 22 -0.76 -3.87 3.18
C ARG A 22 -1.88 -3.00 2.65
N LEU A 23 -2.33 -3.31 1.45
CA LEU A 23 -3.41 -2.59 0.78
C LEU A 23 -4.59 -3.52 0.57
N CYS A 24 -5.78 -3.05 0.90
CA CYS A 24 -7.02 -3.65 0.43
C CYS A 24 -7.98 -2.59 -0.11
N SER A 25 -8.86 -3.05 -1.00
CA SER A 25 -9.84 -2.22 -1.69
C SER A 25 -11.10 -3.04 -1.94
N SER A 26 -12.26 -2.40 -1.79
CA SER A 26 -13.57 -2.98 -2.12
C SER A 26 -13.81 -3.10 -3.64
N ARG A 27 -12.95 -2.48 -4.44
CA ARG A 27 -13.04 -2.42 -5.91
C ARG A 27 -11.69 -2.63 -6.57
N GLU A 28 -11.74 -2.99 -7.85
CA GLU A 28 -10.53 -3.04 -8.66
C GLU A 28 -9.99 -1.63 -8.88
N GLN A 29 -8.73 -1.39 -8.54
CA GLN A 29 -8.09 -0.12 -8.82
C GLN A 29 -6.57 -0.22 -8.87
N LYS A 30 -5.98 0.62 -9.72
CA LYS A 30 -4.54 0.84 -9.78
C LYS A 30 -4.14 1.81 -8.68
N VAL A 31 -3.21 1.41 -7.82
CA VAL A 31 -2.69 2.22 -6.71
C VAL A 31 -1.19 2.39 -6.87
N THR A 32 -0.73 3.62 -6.71
CA THR A 32 0.69 3.95 -6.61
C THR A 32 0.99 4.36 -5.17
N LEU A 33 1.95 3.69 -4.56
CA LEU A 33 2.48 3.98 -3.23
C LEU A 33 3.86 4.59 -3.35
N GLU A 34 4.12 5.63 -2.58
CA GLU A 34 5.45 6.20 -2.39
C GLU A 34 5.77 6.20 -0.90
N CYS A 35 6.82 5.48 -0.51
CA CYS A 35 7.26 5.31 0.87
C CYS A 35 8.80 5.25 0.90
N ASN A 36 9.44 5.89 1.87
CA ASN A 36 10.91 5.90 2.01
C ASN A 36 11.68 6.37 0.73
N GLY A 37 11.04 7.13 -0.17
CA GLY A 37 11.62 7.50 -1.47
C GLY A 37 11.53 6.40 -2.55
N ILE A 38 10.87 5.28 -2.26
CA ILE A 38 10.59 4.18 -3.20
C ILE A 38 9.14 4.30 -3.66
N SER A 39 8.92 4.27 -4.98
CA SER A 39 7.59 4.27 -5.57
C SER A 39 7.26 2.90 -6.15
N LYS A 40 6.12 2.31 -5.78
CA LYS A 40 5.62 1.04 -6.32
C LYS A 40 4.18 1.19 -6.78
N THR A 41 3.83 0.49 -7.86
CA THR A 41 2.46 0.49 -8.40
C THR A 41 1.91 -0.93 -8.37
N VAL A 42 0.66 -1.08 -7.92
CA VAL A 42 -0.04 -2.37 -7.85
C VAL A 42 -1.46 -2.22 -8.38
N PHE A 43 -1.99 -3.29 -8.95
CA PHE A 43 -3.42 -3.42 -9.25
C PHE A 43 -4.09 -4.21 -8.14
N LEU A 44 -4.90 -3.52 -7.33
CA LEU A 44 -5.72 -4.17 -6.31
C LEU A 44 -6.94 -4.77 -6.99
N LYS A 45 -7.25 -6.03 -6.69
CA LYS A 45 -8.53 -6.64 -7.01
C LYS A 45 -9.53 -6.39 -5.87
N PRO A 46 -10.85 -6.42 -6.13
CA PRO A 46 -11.87 -6.39 -5.09
C PRO A 46 -11.60 -7.49 -4.06
N ASP A 47 -11.68 -7.15 -2.78
CA ASP A 47 -11.49 -8.05 -1.64
C ASP A 47 -10.09 -8.70 -1.56
N GLY A 48 -9.16 -8.29 -2.42
CA GLY A 48 -7.77 -8.70 -2.41
C GLY A 48 -6.96 -7.89 -1.41
N THR A 49 -6.00 -8.55 -0.75
CA THR A 49 -4.98 -7.86 0.06
C THR A 49 -3.63 -8.00 -0.62
N GLU A 50 -3.06 -6.88 -1.01
CA GLU A 50 -1.71 -6.82 -1.57
C GLU A 50 -0.71 -6.42 -0.49
N ASN A 51 0.42 -7.12 -0.44
CA ASN A 51 1.46 -6.90 0.55
C ASN A 51 2.75 -6.49 -0.15
N MET A 52 3.33 -5.38 0.29
CA MET A 52 4.51 -4.79 -0.34
C MET A 52 5.56 -4.50 0.71
N ILE A 53 6.80 -4.92 0.46
CA ILE A 53 7.96 -4.62 1.32
C ILE A 53 8.69 -3.38 0.78
N PHE A 54 9.14 -2.49 1.68
CA PHE A 54 9.74 -1.18 1.42
C PHE A 54 11.06 -0.94 2.19
N ASP A 55 11.73 -2.03 2.59
CA ASP A 55 13.11 -2.01 3.12
C ASP A 55 14.09 -1.24 2.23
#